data_AF-A0A2G6PK65-F1
#
_entry.id   AF-A0A2G6PK65-F1
#
_cell.length_a   1.000
_cell.length_b   1.000
_cell.length_c   1.000
_cell.angle_alpha   90.00
_cell.angle_beta   90.00
_cell.angle_gamma   90.00
#
_symmetry.space_group_name_H-M   'P 1'
#
loop_
_entity.id
_entity.type
_entity.pdbx_description
1 polymer ?
#
loop_
_entity_poly.entity_id
_entity_poly.type
_entity_poly.pdbx_seq_one_letter_code
_entity_poly.pdbx_strand_id
1 'polypeptide(L)'
;MKTTSHFLGLEMEPEIFSDIFVEIYNYLKENNIENIVEMQNPLSPHITLYYFEKEISQENMQNIQENIKKLDVSKEIFLMGIDYFYRNNNRFICYFTIKTEIPLERYRNIFHKKYNRVEISDNSLVFSPHITFLRILNNNIFERHRESLEKIIFENINNIKNKNIFSGKIFLYRVNSKFPGEIQLKYILE
;
A
#
# COMPACT_ATOMS: atom_id res chain seq x y z
N MET A 1 -20.61 -7.42 2.70
CA MET A 1 -19.34 -7.06 3.36
C MET A 1 -19.52 -5.77 4.12
N LYS A 2 -19.01 -5.65 5.34
CA LYS A 2 -19.07 -4.39 6.09
C LYS A 2 -17.90 -3.50 5.66
N THR A 3 -18.12 -2.67 4.65
CA THR A 3 -17.11 -1.70 4.19
C THR A 3 -16.77 -0.72 5.30
N THR A 4 -15.48 -0.41 5.45
CA THR A 4 -14.98 0.66 6.33
C THR A 4 -14.62 1.91 5.55
N SER A 5 -14.07 1.74 4.35
CA SER A 5 -13.64 2.82 3.46
C SER A 5 -13.48 2.30 2.03
N HIS A 6 -13.19 3.22 1.13
CA HIS A 6 -12.72 2.91 -0.21
C HIS A 6 -11.41 3.65 -0.48
N PHE A 7 -10.61 3.16 -1.42
CA PHE A 7 -9.45 3.91 -1.89
C PHE A 7 -9.17 3.65 -3.37
N LEU A 8 -8.53 4.60 -4.02
CA LEU A 8 -7.95 4.45 -5.34
C LEU A 8 -6.52 3.92 -5.20
N GLY A 9 -6.20 2.79 -5.81
CA GLY A 9 -4.87 2.18 -5.73
C GLY A 9 -4.31 1.82 -7.10
N LEU A 10 -3.00 2.02 -7.28
CA LEU A 10 -2.24 1.35 -8.33
C LEU A 10 -1.92 -0.06 -7.85
N GLU A 11 -2.26 -1.07 -8.65
CA GLU A 11 -2.00 -2.47 -8.32
C GLU A 11 -0.58 -2.89 -8.68
N MET A 12 0.12 -3.51 -7.73
CA MET A 12 1.42 -4.13 -8.00
C MET A 12 1.23 -5.62 -8.27
N GLU A 13 2.18 -6.23 -8.96
CA GLU A 13 2.21 -7.67 -9.22
C GLU A 13 2.55 -8.44 -7.94
N PRO A 14 1.60 -9.16 -7.31
CA PRO A 14 1.81 -9.79 -6.00
C PRO A 14 2.94 -10.81 -5.97
N GLU A 15 3.11 -11.52 -7.08
CA GLU A 15 4.11 -12.56 -7.29
C GLU A 15 5.54 -12.03 -7.12
N ILE A 16 5.78 -10.73 -7.38
CA ILE A 16 7.10 -10.13 -7.22
C ILE A 16 7.48 -9.97 -5.73
N PHE A 17 6.48 -9.89 -4.84
CA PHE A 17 6.69 -9.69 -3.40
C PHE A 17 6.65 -10.99 -2.60
N SER A 18 6.26 -12.12 -3.21
CA SER A 18 5.98 -13.36 -2.49
C SER A 18 7.14 -13.81 -1.61
N ASP A 19 8.36 -13.75 -2.15
CA ASP A 19 9.55 -14.24 -1.48
C ASP A 19 9.86 -13.39 -0.23
N ILE A 20 9.71 -12.07 -0.35
CA ILE A 20 9.86 -11.13 0.78
C ILE A 20 8.87 -11.48 1.90
N PHE A 21 7.59 -11.68 1.56
CA PHE A 21 6.56 -11.99 2.56
C PHE A 21 6.81 -13.35 3.22
N VAL A 22 7.19 -14.37 2.44
CA VAL A 22 7.45 -15.73 2.95
C VAL A 22 8.67 -15.74 3.87
N GLU A 23 9.78 -15.13 3.47
CA GLU A 23 11.00 -15.10 4.28
C GLU A 23 10.81 -14.33 5.58
N ILE A 24 10.11 -13.19 5.54
CA ILE A 24 9.80 -12.43 6.75
C ILE A 24 8.86 -13.22 7.66
N TYR A 25 7.83 -13.86 7.12
CA TYR A 25 6.94 -14.72 7.90
C TYR A 25 7.70 -15.88 8.58
N ASN A 26 8.59 -16.55 7.85
CA ASN A 26 9.42 -17.63 8.40
C ASN A 26 10.33 -17.13 9.52
N TYR A 27 11.01 -16.00 9.32
CA TYR A 27 11.85 -15.40 10.35
C TYR A 27 11.06 -15.09 11.63
N LEU A 28 9.87 -14.49 11.49
CA LEU A 28 9.02 -14.17 12.63
C LEU A 28 8.59 -15.43 13.40
N LYS A 29 8.27 -16.51 12.68
CA LYS A 29 7.86 -17.79 13.24
C LYS A 29 9.01 -18.53 13.93
N GLU A 30 10.18 -18.60 13.30
CA GLU A 30 11.38 -19.23 13.89
C GLU A 30 11.81 -18.56 15.19
N ASN A 31 11.57 -17.25 15.32
CA ASN A 31 11.90 -16.47 16.51
C ASN A 31 10.73 -16.35 17.50
N ASN A 32 9.54 -16.92 17.22
CA ASN A 32 8.32 -16.83 18.04
C ASN A 32 7.89 -15.39 18.34
N ILE A 33 7.91 -14.52 17.33
CA ILE A 33 7.60 -13.08 17.43
C ILE A 33 6.53 -12.64 16.42
N GLU A 34 5.69 -13.54 15.91
CA GLU A 34 4.69 -13.23 14.87
C GLU A 34 3.75 -12.09 15.26
N ASN A 35 3.48 -11.93 16.56
CA ASN A 35 2.58 -10.91 17.10
C ASN A 35 3.20 -9.50 17.20
N ILE A 36 4.49 -9.32 16.85
CA ILE A 36 5.15 -8.01 16.95
C ILE A 36 4.87 -7.09 15.77
N VAL A 37 4.37 -7.66 14.67
CA VAL A 37 4.01 -6.96 13.45
C VAL A 37 2.68 -7.47 12.93
N GLU A 38 2.03 -6.68 12.09
CA GLU A 38 0.93 -7.11 11.25
C GLU A 38 1.34 -6.87 9.80
N MET A 39 1.48 -7.97 9.05
CA MET A 39 1.79 -7.89 7.62
C MET A 39 0.56 -7.40 6.85
N GLN A 40 0.81 -6.61 5.81
CA GLN A 40 -0.22 -6.32 4.80
C GLN A 40 -0.62 -7.59 4.05
N ASN A 41 -1.79 -7.55 3.42
CA ASN A 41 -2.22 -8.64 2.57
C ASN A 41 -1.25 -8.84 1.38
N PRO A 42 -0.53 -9.97 1.30
CA PRO A 42 0.46 -10.20 0.25
C PRO A 42 -0.16 -10.34 -1.15
N LEU A 43 -1.48 -10.57 -1.24
CA LEU A 43 -2.20 -10.69 -2.51
C LEU A 43 -2.70 -9.35 -3.06
N SER A 44 -2.49 -8.26 -2.33
CA SER A 44 -2.96 -6.92 -2.72
C SER A 44 -1.91 -5.83 -2.42
N PRO A 45 -0.65 -5.96 -2.85
CA PRO A 45 0.28 -4.83 -2.79
C PRO A 45 -0.19 -3.71 -3.72
N HIS A 46 -0.19 -2.48 -3.21
CA HIS A 46 -0.70 -1.33 -3.94
C HIS A 46 -0.03 -0.03 -3.48
N ILE A 47 -0.09 0.98 -4.35
CA ILE A 47 0.17 2.38 -3.97
C ILE A 47 -1.18 3.08 -3.88
N THR A 48 -1.53 3.57 -2.70
CA THR A 48 -2.76 4.34 -2.52
C THR A 48 -2.59 5.76 -3.09
N LEU A 49 -3.50 6.16 -3.97
CA LEU A 49 -3.57 7.53 -4.49
C LEU A 49 -4.49 8.41 -3.65
N TYR A 50 -5.65 7.90 -3.24
CA TYR A 50 -6.68 8.69 -2.60
C TYR A 50 -7.67 7.84 -1.82
N TYR A 51 -8.06 8.28 -0.62
CA TYR A 51 -9.09 7.62 0.17
C TYR A 51 -10.47 8.26 -0.05
N PHE A 52 -11.51 7.44 -0.16
CA PHE A 52 -12.90 7.88 -0.22
C PHE A 52 -13.68 7.38 1.00
N GLU A 53 -14.87 7.96 1.18
CA GLU A 53 -15.78 7.59 2.25
C GLU A 53 -16.25 6.13 2.12
N LYS A 54 -16.80 5.63 3.22
CA LYS A 54 -17.39 4.30 3.29
C LYS A 54 -18.48 4.09 2.23
N GLU A 55 -19.30 5.10 1.97
CA GLU A 55 -20.39 5.04 1.00
C GLU A 55 -20.06 5.96 -0.18
N ILE A 56 -20.15 5.45 -1.40
CA ILE A 56 -19.95 6.22 -2.63
C ILE A 56 -21.25 6.15 -3.43
N SER A 57 -21.83 7.30 -3.78
CA SER A 57 -23.01 7.34 -4.64
C SER A 57 -22.71 6.77 -6.03
N GLN A 58 -23.73 6.26 -6.72
CA GLN A 58 -23.56 5.72 -8.08
C GLN A 58 -22.99 6.76 -9.06
N GLU A 59 -23.46 8.01 -8.98
CA GLU A 59 -22.92 9.11 -9.77
C GLU A 59 -21.43 9.35 -9.49
N ASN A 60 -21.02 9.33 -8.21
CA ASN A 60 -19.61 9.49 -7.85
C ASN A 60 -18.78 8.29 -8.31
N MET A 61 -19.33 7.08 -8.26
CA MET A 61 -18.69 5.86 -8.75
C MET A 61 -18.39 5.98 -10.25
N GLN A 62 -19.39 6.33 -11.07
CA GLN A 62 -19.22 6.54 -12.51
C GLN A 62 -18.17 7.61 -12.81
N ASN A 63 -18.25 8.74 -12.10
CA ASN A 63 -17.27 9.81 -12.22
C ASN A 63 -15.83 9.35 -11.87
N ILE A 64 -15.66 8.57 -10.81
CA ILE A 64 -14.35 8.02 -10.44
C ILE A 64 -13.82 7.15 -11.58
N GLN A 65 -14.65 6.25 -12.10
CA GLN A 65 -14.30 5.34 -13.18
C GLN A 65 -13.87 6.08 -14.46
N GLU A 66 -14.62 7.11 -14.86
CA GLU A 66 -14.27 7.94 -16.01
C GLU A 66 -12.94 8.68 -15.83
N ASN A 67 -12.62 9.11 -14.61
CA ASN A 67 -11.35 9.76 -14.32
C ASN A 67 -10.19 8.75 -14.36
N ILE A 68 -10.38 7.53 -13.84
CA ILE A 68 -9.39 6.45 -13.91
C ILE A 68 -9.00 6.15 -15.35
N LYS A 69 -9.99 6.04 -16.26
CA LYS A 69 -9.77 5.76 -17.69
C LYS A 69 -8.90 6.81 -18.41
N LYS A 70 -8.75 8.01 -17.84
CA LYS A 70 -7.97 9.13 -18.40
C LYS A 70 -6.54 9.18 -17.86
N LEU A 71 -6.18 8.36 -16.88
CA LEU A 71 -4.86 8.35 -16.28
C LEU A 71 -3.91 7.52 -17.15
N ASP A 72 -2.75 8.09 -17.48
CA ASP A 72 -1.70 7.36 -18.20
C ASP A 72 -0.90 6.49 -17.23
N VAL A 73 -1.00 5.18 -17.42
CA VAL A 73 -0.36 4.14 -16.60
C VAL A 73 0.64 3.32 -17.42
N SER A 74 1.13 3.86 -18.53
CA SER A 74 2.09 3.20 -19.42
C SER A 74 3.51 3.11 -18.85
N LYS A 75 3.81 3.88 -17.81
CA LYS A 75 5.14 3.96 -17.21
C LYS A 75 5.34 2.91 -16.12
N GLU A 76 6.60 2.50 -15.96
CA GLU A 76 7.01 1.47 -15.02
C GLU A 76 7.13 2.02 -13.59
N ILE A 77 7.05 1.12 -12.61
CA ILE A 77 7.37 1.38 -11.21
C ILE A 77 8.42 0.39 -10.77
N PHE A 78 9.44 0.87 -10.06
CA PHE A 78 10.53 0.06 -9.53
C PHE A 78 10.61 0.19 -8.02
N LEU A 79 10.98 -0.89 -7.33
CA LEU A 79 11.31 -0.85 -5.92
C LEU A 79 12.71 -0.27 -5.72
N MET A 80 12.85 0.65 -4.77
CA MET A 80 14.12 1.29 -4.44
C MET A 80 14.69 0.83 -3.10
N GLY A 81 13.83 0.45 -2.16
CA GLY A 81 14.23 0.09 -0.79
C GLY A 81 13.03 0.10 0.15
N ILE A 82 13.30 0.35 1.42
CA ILE A 82 12.30 0.54 2.47
C ILE A 82 12.56 1.82 3.24
N ASP A 83 11.50 2.34 3.85
CA ASP A 83 11.55 3.41 4.83
C ASP A 83 10.39 3.25 5.83
N TYR A 84 10.30 4.14 6.81
CA TYR A 84 9.38 4.05 7.93
C TYR A 84 8.57 5.32 8.14
N PHE A 85 7.28 5.15 8.43
CA PHE A 85 6.52 6.20 9.11
C PHE A 85 6.70 6.07 10.62
N TYR A 86 6.82 7.23 11.27
CA TYR A 86 7.04 7.31 12.70
C TYR A 86 5.78 7.79 13.42
N ARG A 87 5.54 7.24 14.61
CA ARG A 87 4.50 7.68 15.54
C ARG A 87 5.11 7.81 16.92
N ASN A 88 5.05 9.01 17.52
CA ASN A 88 5.68 9.31 18.80
C ASN A 88 7.17 8.91 18.83
N ASN A 89 7.92 9.26 17.78
CA ASN A 89 9.33 8.92 17.55
C ASN A 89 9.65 7.42 17.40
N ASN A 90 8.65 6.54 17.40
CA ASN A 90 8.84 5.11 17.15
C ASN A 90 8.46 4.75 15.73
N ARG A 91 9.20 3.81 15.12
CA ARG A 91 8.80 3.22 13.83
C ARG A 91 7.44 2.54 13.99
N PHE A 92 6.53 2.86 13.09
CA PHE A 92 5.14 2.42 13.15
C PHE A 92 4.72 1.63 11.90
N ILE A 93 5.10 2.07 10.72
CA ILE A 93 4.81 1.39 9.46
C ILE A 93 6.11 1.25 8.68
N CYS A 94 6.42 0.04 8.25
CA CYS A 94 7.46 -0.23 7.25
C CYS A 94 6.79 -0.23 5.88
N TYR A 95 7.36 0.50 4.93
CA TYR A 95 6.85 0.56 3.56
C TYR A 95 8.00 0.48 2.56
N PHE A 96 7.68 0.00 1.36
CA PHE A 96 8.61 0.04 0.25
C PHE A 96 8.62 1.42 -0.42
N THR A 97 9.82 1.93 -0.69
CA THR A 97 10.03 3.13 -1.50
C THR A 97 10.06 2.76 -2.98
N ILE A 98 9.57 3.66 -3.81
CA ILE A 98 9.40 3.43 -5.24
C ILE A 98 10.11 4.48 -6.09
N LYS A 99 10.37 4.13 -7.33
CA LYS A 99 10.77 5.06 -8.40
C LYS A 99 9.85 4.88 -9.59
N THR A 100 9.30 5.98 -10.09
CA THR A 100 8.43 5.97 -11.27
C THR A 100 8.40 7.34 -11.95
N GLU A 101 8.08 7.36 -13.25
CA GLU A 101 7.76 8.58 -14.00
C GLU A 101 6.25 8.89 -14.00
N ILE A 102 5.41 8.00 -13.43
CA ILE A 102 3.97 8.28 -13.30
C ILE A 102 3.80 9.50 -12.39
N PRO A 103 3.04 10.53 -12.80
CA PRO A 103 2.84 11.73 -12.00
C PRO A 103 1.77 11.48 -10.91
N LEU A 104 2.08 10.60 -9.95
CA LEU A 104 1.14 10.10 -8.93
C LEU A 104 0.49 11.23 -8.13
N GLU A 105 1.24 12.28 -7.78
CA GLU A 105 0.70 13.44 -7.07
C GLU A 105 -0.35 14.19 -7.91
N ARG A 106 -0.10 14.36 -9.22
CA ARG A 106 -1.07 14.94 -10.14
C ARG A 106 -2.33 14.08 -10.19
N TYR A 107 -2.20 12.75 -10.22
CA TYR A 107 -3.34 11.84 -10.24
C TYR A 107 -4.16 11.94 -8.97
N ARG A 108 -3.52 11.89 -7.79
CA ARG A 108 -4.17 12.17 -6.50
C ARG A 108 -4.94 13.50 -6.55
N ASN A 109 -4.31 14.56 -7.06
CA ASN A 109 -4.86 15.91 -7.04
C ASN A 109 -6.13 16.07 -7.89
N ILE A 110 -6.34 15.25 -8.92
CA ILE A 110 -7.60 15.19 -9.68
C ILE A 110 -8.76 14.82 -8.74
N PHE A 111 -8.58 13.77 -7.94
CA PHE A 111 -9.61 13.31 -7.00
C PHE A 111 -9.72 14.24 -5.80
N HIS A 112 -8.59 14.72 -5.26
CA HIS A 112 -8.60 15.63 -4.12
C HIS A 112 -9.38 16.92 -4.38
N LYS A 113 -9.19 17.56 -5.56
CA LYS A 113 -9.93 18.77 -5.93
C LYS A 113 -11.43 18.54 -6.05
N LYS A 114 -11.84 17.39 -6.59
CA LYS A 114 -13.26 17.09 -6.85
C LYS A 114 -14.01 16.67 -5.59
N TYR A 115 -13.38 15.85 -4.75
CA TYR A 115 -14.04 15.25 -3.60
C TYR A 115 -13.74 15.98 -2.28
N ASN A 116 -12.63 16.73 -2.19
CA ASN A 116 -12.19 17.55 -1.05
C ASN A 116 -12.71 17.07 0.32
N ARG A 117 -12.39 15.82 0.67
CA ARG A 117 -12.94 15.15 1.87
C ARG A 117 -12.06 15.43 3.07
N VAL A 118 -12.20 16.63 3.63
CA VAL A 118 -11.48 17.08 4.84
C VAL A 118 -11.78 16.18 6.05
N GLU A 119 -12.91 15.48 6.04
CA GLU A 119 -13.32 14.54 7.10
C GLU A 119 -12.50 13.23 7.11
N ILE A 120 -11.80 12.91 6.02
CA ILE A 120 -10.88 11.76 5.98
C ILE A 120 -9.48 12.27 6.33
N SER A 121 -9.05 12.02 7.57
CA SER A 121 -7.75 12.49 8.09
C SER A 121 -6.57 12.07 7.22
N ASP A 122 -6.60 10.88 6.62
CA ASP A 122 -5.48 10.38 5.82
C ASP A 122 -5.25 11.23 4.56
N ASN A 123 -6.29 11.87 4.03
CA ASN A 123 -6.17 12.75 2.87
C ASN A 123 -5.56 14.12 3.18
N SER A 124 -5.46 14.52 4.46
CA SER A 124 -4.82 15.77 4.89
C SER A 124 -3.32 15.64 5.14
N LEU A 125 -2.81 14.41 5.17
CA LEU A 125 -1.38 14.14 5.27
C LEU A 125 -0.65 14.50 3.97
N VAL A 126 0.63 14.83 4.08
CA VAL A 126 1.51 15.03 2.92
C VAL A 126 1.53 13.74 2.11
N PHE A 127 1.21 13.85 0.82
CA PHE A 127 1.19 12.70 -0.05
C PHE A 127 2.61 12.15 -0.24
N SER A 128 2.80 10.90 0.15
CA SER A 128 4.03 10.15 -0.08
C SER A 128 3.64 8.83 -0.74
N PRO A 129 3.95 8.60 -2.02
CA PRO A 129 3.60 7.34 -2.69
C PRO A 129 4.50 6.21 -2.18
N HIS A 130 3.89 5.17 -1.65
CA HIS A 130 4.57 4.02 -1.06
C HIS A 130 3.71 2.77 -1.18
N ILE A 131 4.33 1.60 -0.95
CA ILE A 131 3.62 0.34 -0.79
C ILE A 131 3.79 -0.08 0.67
N THR A 132 2.71 -0.09 1.43
CA THR A 132 2.76 -0.52 2.83
C THR A 132 3.14 -2.01 2.88
N PHE A 133 4.11 -2.36 3.73
CA PHE A 133 4.56 -3.74 3.89
C PHE A 133 4.06 -4.35 5.20
N LEU A 134 4.35 -3.70 6.33
CA LEU A 134 3.89 -4.15 7.65
C LEU A 134 3.67 -2.98 8.60
N ARG A 135 2.80 -3.21 9.58
CA ARG A 135 2.59 -2.35 10.75
C ARG A 135 3.32 -2.95 11.95
N ILE A 136 4.03 -2.13 12.70
CA ILE A 136 4.76 -2.54 13.90
C ILE A 136 3.82 -2.38 15.11
N LEU A 137 3.56 -3.49 15.79
CA LEU A 137 2.68 -3.56 16.96
C LEU A 137 3.46 -3.45 18.27
N ASN A 138 4.69 -3.99 18.30
CA ASN A 138 5.59 -3.91 19.46
C ASN A 138 6.98 -3.43 19.05
N ASN A 139 7.21 -2.12 19.17
CA ASN A 139 8.46 -1.48 18.74
C ASN A 139 9.69 -2.01 19.52
N ASN A 140 9.55 -2.26 20.82
CA ASN A 140 10.67 -2.73 21.66
C ASN A 140 11.25 -4.07 21.20
N ILE A 141 10.38 -5.00 20.78
CA ILE A 141 10.83 -6.29 20.25
C ILE A 141 11.28 -6.12 18.80
N PHE A 142 10.53 -5.36 17.99
CA PHE A 142 10.89 -5.08 16.60
C PHE A 142 12.31 -4.54 16.46
N GLU A 143 12.71 -3.54 17.24
CA GLU A 143 14.04 -2.94 17.15
C GLU A 143 15.18 -3.92 17.45
N ARG A 144 14.95 -4.97 18.25
CA ARG A 144 15.95 -6.02 18.51
C ARG A 144 16.17 -6.94 17.32
N HIS A 145 15.18 -7.05 16.43
CA HIS A 145 15.21 -7.90 15.24
C HIS A 145 15.33 -7.10 13.93
N ARG A 146 15.22 -5.76 14.00
CA ARG A 146 15.11 -4.87 12.85
C ARG A 146 16.21 -5.10 11.83
N GLU A 147 17.46 -5.15 12.25
CA GLU A 147 18.58 -5.31 11.32
C GLU A 147 18.53 -6.64 10.54
N SER A 148 18.07 -7.72 11.19
CA SER A 148 17.89 -9.01 10.51
C SER A 148 16.73 -8.97 9.52
N LEU A 149 15.60 -8.36 9.91
CA LEU A 149 14.44 -8.19 9.03
C LEU A 149 14.77 -7.30 7.84
N GLU A 150 15.43 -6.16 8.07
CA GLU A 150 15.88 -5.26 7.01
C GLU A 150 16.84 -5.95 6.04
N LYS A 151 17.78 -6.77 6.57
CA LYS A 151 18.70 -7.55 5.73
C LYS A 151 17.95 -8.50 4.78
N ILE A 152 16.98 -9.28 5.30
CA ILE A 152 16.13 -10.16 4.48
C ILE A 152 15.43 -9.36 3.39
N ILE A 153 14.84 -8.22 3.74
CA ILE A 153 14.13 -7.36 2.79
C ILE A 153 15.09 -6.85 1.70
N PHE A 154 16.26 -6.32 2.07
CA PHE A 154 17.21 -5.77 1.11
C PHE A 154 17.81 -6.83 0.18
N GLU A 155 18.09 -8.03 0.68
CA GLU A 155 18.55 -9.16 -0.14
C GLU A 155 17.53 -9.49 -1.23
N ASN A 156 16.25 -9.55 -0.88
CA ASN A 156 15.17 -9.79 -1.83
C ASN A 156 14.92 -8.62 -2.78
N ILE A 157 14.93 -7.37 -2.30
CA ILE A 157 14.80 -6.18 -3.16
C ILE A 157 15.89 -6.15 -4.23
N ASN A 158 17.12 -6.53 -3.88
CA ASN A 158 18.23 -6.57 -4.84
C ASN A 158 17.97 -7.54 -6.02
N ASN A 159 17.21 -8.61 -5.81
CA ASN A 159 16.83 -9.57 -6.85
C ASN A 159 15.76 -9.05 -7.82
N ILE A 160 15.04 -7.99 -7.43
CA ILE A 160 13.89 -7.45 -8.18
C ILE A 160 14.02 -5.96 -8.54
N LYS A 161 15.11 -5.29 -8.15
CA LYS A 161 15.31 -3.83 -8.31
C LYS A 161 15.17 -3.27 -9.74
N ASN A 162 15.36 -4.12 -10.75
CA ASN A 162 15.25 -3.74 -12.16
C ASN A 162 13.97 -4.28 -12.83
N LYS A 163 13.05 -4.89 -12.06
CA LYS A 163 11.78 -5.41 -12.57
C LYS A 163 10.71 -4.33 -12.41
N ASN A 164 9.90 -4.14 -13.45
CA ASN A 164 8.67 -3.38 -13.30
C ASN A 164 7.73 -4.15 -12.36
N ILE A 165 7.35 -3.53 -11.24
CA ILE A 165 6.49 -4.14 -10.23
C ILE A 165 5.00 -3.82 -10.44
N PHE A 166 4.69 -2.93 -11.38
CA PHE A 166 3.35 -2.41 -11.59
C PHE A 166 2.57 -3.28 -12.57
N SER A 167 1.33 -3.64 -12.25
CA SER A 167 0.47 -4.44 -13.13
C SER A 167 -0.12 -3.67 -14.31
N GLY A 168 0.12 -2.35 -14.37
CA GLY A 168 -0.48 -1.46 -15.35
C GLY A 168 -1.94 -1.11 -15.05
N LYS A 169 -2.45 -1.43 -13.86
CA LYS A 169 -3.87 -1.24 -13.51
C LYS A 169 -4.06 -0.34 -12.30
N ILE A 170 -5.11 0.49 -12.38
CA ILE A 170 -5.63 1.26 -11.27
C ILE A 170 -7.03 0.74 -10.94
N PHE A 171 -7.27 0.46 -9.68
CA PHE A 171 -8.58 0.02 -9.20
C PHE A 171 -9.10 0.92 -8.10
N LEU A 172 -10.43 1.02 -8.04
CA LEU A 172 -11.11 1.41 -6.82
C LEU A 172 -11.26 0.16 -5.94
N TYR A 173 -10.78 0.25 -4.71
CA TYR A 173 -10.85 -0.80 -3.72
C TYR A 173 -11.92 -0.50 -2.69
N ARG A 174 -12.66 -1.54 -2.31
CA ARG A 174 -13.52 -1.55 -1.13
C ARG A 174 -12.80 -2.26 -0.01
N VAL A 175 -12.78 -1.65 1.17
CA VAL A 175 -11.96 -2.11 2.28
C VAL A 175 -12.82 -2.50 3.47
N ASN A 176 -12.37 -3.52 4.21
CA ASN A 176 -12.80 -3.77 5.58
C ASN A 176 -11.57 -3.88 6.49
N SER A 177 -11.18 -2.77 7.10
CA SER A 177 -10.03 -2.67 8.01
C SER A 177 -10.30 -3.26 9.39
N LYS A 178 -11.50 -3.82 9.65
CA LYS A 178 -11.79 -4.56 10.89
C LYS A 178 -11.30 -6.00 10.85
N PHE A 179 -10.90 -6.48 9.68
CA PHE A 179 -10.31 -7.82 9.53
C PHE A 179 -8.78 -7.72 9.62
N PRO A 180 -8.09 -8.57 10.42
CA PRO A 180 -6.64 -8.58 10.50
C PRO A 180 -5.98 -8.79 9.13
N GLY A 181 -4.98 -7.97 8.80
CA GLY A 181 -4.36 -7.97 7.47
C GLY A 181 -5.18 -7.26 6.38
N GLU A 182 -6.32 -6.67 6.72
CA GLU A 182 -7.23 -5.90 5.88
C GLU A 182 -7.75 -6.63 4.62
N ILE A 183 -9.07 -6.83 4.53
CA ILE A 183 -9.66 -7.36 3.29
C ILE A 183 -9.90 -6.20 2.33
N GLN A 184 -9.32 -6.34 1.14
CA GLN A 184 -9.46 -5.39 0.03
C GLN A 184 -10.09 -6.11 -1.16
N LEU A 185 -11.18 -5.56 -1.69
CA LEU A 185 -11.85 -6.08 -2.89
C LEU A 185 -11.82 -5.03 -3.99
N LYS A 186 -11.33 -5.42 -5.16
CA LYS A 186 -11.36 -4.59 -6.35
C LYS A 186 -12.80 -4.41 -6.80
N TYR A 187 -13.20 -3.19 -7.11
CA TYR A 187 -14.39 -2.98 -7.93
C TYR A 187 -14.09 -3.49 -9.34
N ILE A 188 -14.82 -4.51 -9.77
CA ILE A 188 -14.81 -4.94 -11.17
C ILE A 188 -15.55 -3.85 -11.94
N LEU A 189 -14.83 -3.22 -12.86
CA LEU A 189 -15.37 -2.22 -13.76
C LEU A 189 -15.96 -2.97 -14.95
N GLU A 190 -17.29 -3.12 -14.99
CA GLU A 190 -18.01 -3.53 -16.21
C GLU A 190 -18.08 -2.36 -17.21
#